data_AF-A0AAJ5I6A4-F1
#
_entry.id   AF-A0AAJ5I6A4-F1
#
_cell.length_a   1.000
_cell.length_b   1.000
_cell.length_c   1.000
_cell.angle_alpha   90.00
_cell.angle_beta   90.00
_cell.angle_gamma   90.00
#
_symmetry.space_group_name_H-M   'P 1'
#
loop_
_entity.id
_entity.type
_entity.pdbx_description
1 polymer ?
#
loop_
_entity_poly.entity_id
_entity_poly.type
_entity_poly.pdbx_seq_one_letter_code
_entity_poly.pdbx_strand_id
1 'polypeptide(L)' 'MAFEYGSRDADKFVVRLPDGMRDQVAMAASADDRSMNSLIVKAIREYLDIQQRQQVLLGALVLANQMQGQQDMQVQQP' A
#
# COMPACT_ATOMS: atom_id res chain seq x y z
N MET A 1 6.19 29.32 -9.10
CA MET A 1 6.89 28.24 -9.82
C MET A 1 5.88 27.16 -10.12
N ALA A 2 5.47 27.03 -11.37
CA ALA A 2 4.62 25.92 -11.79
C ALA A 2 5.50 24.67 -11.82
N PHE A 3 5.10 23.63 -11.09
CA PHE A 3 5.75 22.32 -11.15
C PHE A 3 5.37 21.67 -12.47
N GLU A 4 6.01 22.08 -13.57
CA GLU A 4 6.00 21.32 -14.83
C GLU A 4 6.87 20.08 -14.65
N TYR A 5 6.39 19.12 -13.84
CA TYR A 5 6.90 17.75 -13.91
C TYR A 5 6.06 17.02 -14.94
N GLY A 6 6.37 17.26 -16.21
CA GLY A 6 5.70 16.57 -17.31
C GLY A 6 6.00 15.08 -17.27
N SER A 7 5.19 14.27 -17.96
CA SER A 7 5.47 12.84 -18.14
C SER A 7 6.85 12.56 -18.76
N ARG A 8 7.51 13.58 -19.32
CA ARG A 8 8.84 13.51 -19.92
C ARG A 8 9.96 13.48 -18.87
N ASP A 9 9.76 14.19 -17.77
CA ASP A 9 10.71 14.36 -16.65
C ASP A 9 10.51 13.30 -15.55
N ALA A 10 9.40 12.56 -15.60
CA ALA A 10 9.13 11.46 -14.68
C ALA A 10 10.13 10.31 -14.82
N ASP A 11 10.54 9.72 -13.69
CA ASP A 11 11.33 8.49 -13.62
C ASP A 11 10.62 7.34 -14.34
N LYS A 12 11.37 6.63 -15.20
CA LYS A 12 10.84 5.56 -16.06
C LYS A 12 11.44 4.24 -15.64
N PHE A 13 10.57 3.26 -15.41
CA PHE A 13 10.97 1.90 -15.08
C PHE A 13 10.29 0.91 -16.04
N VAL A 14 11.09 0.04 -16.67
CA VAL A 14 10.58 -0.97 -17.60
C VAL A 14 10.22 -2.23 -16.81
N VAL A 15 8.93 -2.57 -16.77
CA VAL A 15 8.42 -3.78 -16.11
C VAL A 15 8.23 -4.88 -17.14
N ARG A 16 8.75 -6.08 -16.87
CA ARG A 16 8.44 -7.28 -17.65
C ARG A 16 7.24 -7.97 -17.01
N LEU A 17 6.14 -8.03 -17.75
CA LEU A 17 4.91 -8.69 -17.32
C LEU A 17 4.87 -10.11 -17.89
N PRO A 18 4.40 -11.10 -17.14
CA PRO A 18 4.12 -12.44 -17.66
C PRO A 18 3.00 -12.41 -18.70
N ASP A 19 2.91 -13.49 -19.49
CA ASP A 19 1.91 -13.61 -20.56
C ASP A 19 0.49 -13.38 -20.07
N GLY A 20 -0.28 -12.59 -20.83
CA GLY A 20 -1.67 -12.24 -20.54
C GLY A 20 -1.88 -11.22 -19.41
N MET A 21 -0.87 -10.91 -18.59
CA MET A 21 -1.03 -9.93 -17.50
C MET A 21 -1.20 -8.51 -18.04
N ARG A 22 -0.54 -8.17 -19.15
CA ARG A 22 -0.69 -6.86 -19.78
C ARG A 22 -2.12 -6.60 -20.24
N ASP A 23 -2.79 -7.61 -20.81
CA ASP A 23 -4.17 -7.50 -21.25
C ASP A 23 -5.13 -7.34 -20.06
N GLN A 24 -4.89 -8.06 -18.96
CA GLN A 24 -5.65 -7.89 -17.72
C GLN A 24 -5.52 -6.45 -17.18
N VAL A 25 -4.30 -5.90 -17.19
CA VAL A 25 -4.05 -4.50 -16.78
C VAL A 25 -4.77 -3.51 -17.71
N ALA A 26 -4.77 -3.77 -19.02
CA ALA A 26 -5.46 -2.92 -19.99
C ALA A 26 -6.98 -2.93 -19.76
N MET A 27 -7.59 -4.11 -19.58
CA MET A 27 -9.01 -4.26 -19.30
C MET A 27 -9.40 -3.54 -17.99
N ALA A 28 -8.63 -3.72 -16.92
CA ALA A 28 -8.87 -3.07 -15.63
C ALA A 28 -8.75 -1.54 -15.73
N ALA A 29 -7.76 -1.04 -16.47
CA ALA A 29 -7.57 0.39 -16.69
C ALA A 29 -8.72 1.01 -17.50
N SER A 30 -9.19 0.30 -18.54
CA SER A 30 -10.35 0.72 -19.33
C SER A 30 -11.65 0.74 -18.51
N ALA A 31 -11.82 -0.19 -17.58
CA ALA A 31 -13.00 -0.21 -16.70
C ALA A 31 -13.02 0.92 -15.66
N ASP A 32 -11.85 1.45 -15.27
CA ASP A 32 -11.70 2.56 -14.30
C ASP A 32 -11.52 3.92 -15.02
N ASP A 33 -11.74 4.01 -16.34
CA ASP A 33 -11.53 5.21 -17.18
C ASP A 33 -10.15 5.86 -17.00
N ARG A 34 -9.09 5.03 -16.93
CA ARG A 34 -7.73 5.47 -16.62
C ARG A 34 -6.68 4.88 -17.55
N SER A 35 -5.52 5.53 -17.59
CA SER A 35 -4.37 4.96 -18.27
C SER A 35 -3.82 3.75 -17.51
N MET A 36 -3.24 2.79 -18.23
CA MET A 36 -2.52 1.66 -17.63
C MET A 36 -1.44 2.14 -16.65
N ASN A 37 -0.74 3.24 -16.97
CA ASN A 37 0.26 3.83 -16.07
C ASN A 37 -0.37 4.29 -14.74
N SER A 38 -1.51 4.99 -14.81
CA SER A 38 -2.23 5.44 -13.60
C SER A 38 -2.70 4.29 -12.73
N LEU A 39 -3.16 3.18 -13.35
CA LEU A 39 -3.54 1.96 -12.63
C LEU A 39 -2.33 1.33 -11.94
N ILE A 40 -1.21 1.16 -12.65
CA ILE A 40 0.02 0.57 -12.11
C ILE A 40 0.56 1.40 -10.94
N VAL A 41 0.62 2.74 -11.10
CA VAL A 41 1.07 3.64 -10.03
C VAL A 41 0.16 3.54 -8.80
N LYS A 42 -1.16 3.46 -8.99
CA LYS A 42 -2.12 3.26 -7.89
C LYS A 42 -1.87 1.93 -7.18
N ALA A 43 -1.73 0.84 -7.92
CA ALA A 43 -1.47 -0.49 -7.36
C ALA A 43 -0.17 -0.53 -6.53
N ILE A 44 0.91 0.08 -7.03
CA ILE A 44 2.17 0.19 -6.30
C ILE A 44 1.99 0.98 -5.01
N ARG A 45 1.29 2.12 -5.05
CA ARG A 45 1.02 2.93 -3.86
C ARG A 45 0.23 2.16 -2.81
N GLU A 46 -0.84 1.47 -3.23
CA GLU A 46 -1.66 0.65 -2.34
C GLU A 46 -0.84 -0.48 -1.72
N TYR A 47 0.01 -1.14 -2.51
CA TYR A 47 0.90 -2.18 -1.99
C TYR A 47 1.85 -1.64 -0.90
N LEU A 48 2.46 -0.47 -1.13
CA LEU A 48 3.35 0.17 -0.16
C LEU A 48 2.61 0.66 1.10
N ASP A 49 1.42 1.24 0.95
CA ASP A 49 0.60 1.73 2.07
C ASP A 49 0.09 0.58 2.95
N ILE A 50 -0.36 -0.52 2.32
CA ILE A 50 -0.85 -1.72 3.03
C ILE A 50 0.21 -2.25 3.97
N GLN A 51 1.47 -2.32 3.54
CA GLN A 51 2.56 -2.81 4.39
C GLN A 51 2.72 -1.93 5.62
N GLN A 52 2.71 -0.60 5.46
CA GLN A 52 2.82 0.32 6.58
C GLN A 52 1.63 0.20 7.54
N ARG A 53 0.40 0.13 7.01
CA ARG A 53 -0.81 -0.01 7.83
C ARG A 53 -0.81 -1.32 8.61
N GLN A 54 -0.40 -2.43 7.99
CA GLN A 54 -0.30 -3.73 8.66
C GLN A 54 0.68 -3.68 9.85
N GLN A 55 1.84 -3.05 9.69
CA GLN A 55 2.82 -2.90 10.77
C GLN A 55 2.28 -2.08 11.95
N VAL A 56 1.57 -0.98 11.66
CA VAL A 56 0.94 -0.14 12.71
C VAL A 56 -0.13 -0.92 13.47
N LEU A 57 -0.99 -1.66 12.77
CA LEU A 57 -2.03 -2.46 13.40
C LEU A 57 -1.44 -3.56 14.28
N LEU A 58 -0.41 -4.26 13.81
CA LEU A 58 0.30 -5.26 14.61
C LEU A 58 0.94 -4.65 15.86
N GLY A 59 1.58 -3.49 15.73
CA GLY A 59 2.15 -2.76 16.87
C GLY A 59 1.09 -2.37 17.90
N ALA A 60 -0.06 -1.85 17.44
CA ALA A 60 -1.18 -1.49 18.31
C ALA A 60 -1.74 -2.71 19.07
N LEU A 61 -1.88 -3.86 18.38
CA LEU A 61 -2.33 -5.11 19.00
C LEU A 61 -1.34 -5.64 20.05
N VAL A 62 -0.04 -5.57 19.76
CA VAL A 62 1.01 -5.98 20.71
C VAL A 62 1.00 -5.10 21.95
N LEU A 63 0.89 -3.77 21.80
CA LEU A 63 0.79 -2.85 22.94
C LEU A 63 -0.48 -3.10 23.76
N ALA A 64 -1.62 -3.33 23.11
CA ALA A 64 -2.87 -3.64 23.80
C ALA A 64 -2.75 -4.92 24.65
N ASN A 65 -2.15 -5.98 24.10
CA ASN A 65 -1.95 -7.24 24.82
C ASN A 65 -1.03 -7.05 26.04
N GLN A 66 0.07 -6.28 25.90
CA GLN A 66 0.96 -5.96 27.02
C GLN A 66 0.26 -5.18 28.14
N MET A 67 -0.58 -4.20 27.77
CA MET A 67 -1.36 -3.42 28.74
C MET A 67 -2.39 -4.29 29.48
N GLN A 68 -3.02 -5.24 28.81
CA GLN A 68 -3.94 -6.19 29.45
C GLN A 68 -3.19 -7.07 30.47
N GLY A 69 -2.05 -7.65 30.09
CA GLY A 69 -1.25 -8.44 31.03
C GLY A 69 -0.76 -7.63 32.25
N GLN A 70 -0.44 -6.35 32.07
CA GLN A 70 -0.07 -5.46 33.18
C GLN A 70 -1.26 -5.13 34.10
N GLN A 71 -2.46 -4.97 33.55
CA GLN A 71 -3.68 -4.76 34.33
C GLN A 71 -3.99 -6.01 35.15
N ASP A 72 -3.98 -7.21 34.55
CA ASP A 72 -4.24 -8.48 35.23
C ASP A 72 -3.25 -8.72 36.40
N MET A 73 -1.97 -8.36 36.24
CA MET A 73 -0.97 -8.44 37.32
C MET A 73 -1.15 -7.40 38.44
N GLN A 74 -1.82 -6.27 38.17
CA GLN A 74 -2.12 -5.25 39.18
C GLN A 74 -3.40 -5.57 39.96
N VAL A 75 -4.39 -6.24 39.34
CA VAL A 75 -5.62 -6.66 40.05
C VAL A 75 -5.37 -7.87 40.97
N GLN A 76 -4.30 -8.62 40.76
CA GLN A 76 -3.98 -9.83 41.54
C GLN A 76 -3.04 -9.59 42.75
N GLN A 77 -2.56 -8.36 42.99
CA GLN A 77 -1.79 -8.06 44.20
C GLN A 77 -2.75 -7.62 45.34
N PRO A 78 -2.68 -8.29 46.52
CA PRO A 78 -3.56 -8.02 47.66
C PRO A 78 -3.29 -6.68 48.36
#